data_AF-A0A1G9B6X7-F1
#
_entry.id   AF-A0A1G9B6X7-F1
#
_cell.length_a   1.000
_cell.length_b   1.000
_cell.length_c   1.000
_cell.angle_alpha   90.00
_cell.angle_beta   90.00
_cell.angle_gamma   90.00
#
_symmetry.space_group_name_H-M   'P 1'
#
loop_
_entity.id
_entity.type
_entity.pdbx_description
1 polymer ?
#
loop_
_entity_poly.entity_id
_entity_poly.type
_entity_poly.pdbx_seq_one_letter_code
_entity_poly.pdbx_strand_id
1 'polypeptide(L)'
;MESPDNISSKQVGVRLPGHLYRWLKEKVDRGEYSNMAQSVIGELTKAKTLEETRCRGTTSYDLYEDEPLVRMVNERIEDVRRELLDEMKRRRT
;
A
#
# COMPACT_ATOMS: atom_id res chain seq x y z
N MET A 1 -21.09 21.69 -37.23
CA MET A 1 -19.89 22.07 -36.46
C MET A 1 -20.16 21.67 -35.02
N GLU A 2 -19.51 20.62 -34.53
CA GLU A 2 -19.59 20.23 -33.12
C GLU A 2 -18.90 21.33 -32.28
N SER A 3 -19.65 21.86 -31.32
CA SER A 3 -19.16 22.83 -30.34
C SER A 3 -18.09 22.15 -29.49
N PRO A 4 -16.95 22.79 -29.18
CA PRO A 4 -15.94 22.16 -28.33
C PRO A 4 -16.58 21.88 -26.97
N ASP A 5 -16.54 20.60 -26.57
CA ASP A 5 -16.96 20.16 -25.26
C ASP A 5 -16.37 21.08 -24.22
N ASN A 6 -17.25 21.66 -23.41
CA ASN A 6 -16.91 22.59 -22.35
C ASN A 6 -16.06 21.82 -21.32
N ILE A 7 -14.73 21.84 -21.51
CA ILE A 7 -13.77 21.26 -20.58
C ILE A 7 -13.92 22.07 -19.30
N SER A 8 -14.75 21.57 -18.38
CA SER A 8 -14.98 22.18 -17.09
C SER A 8 -13.64 22.17 -16.35
N SER A 9 -12.90 23.26 -16.48
CA SER A 9 -11.67 23.56 -15.74
C SER A 9 -12.04 23.75 -14.28
N LYS A 10 -12.32 22.66 -13.58
CA LYS A 10 -12.45 22.63 -12.13
C LYS A 10 -11.08 22.99 -11.57
N GLN A 11 -10.88 24.26 -11.26
CA GLN A 11 -9.66 24.74 -10.65
C GLN A 11 -9.56 24.14 -9.25
N VAL A 12 -8.61 23.23 -9.06
CA VAL A 12 -8.32 22.62 -7.76
C VAL A 12 -7.13 23.34 -7.16
N GLY A 13 -7.37 24.13 -6.11
CA GLY A 13 -6.32 24.74 -5.30
C GLY A 13 -5.87 23.78 -4.21
N VAL A 14 -4.56 23.60 -4.06
CA VAL A 14 -3.97 22.77 -2.99
C VAL A 14 -2.97 23.61 -2.20
N ARG A 15 -3.05 23.55 -0.87
CA ARG A 15 -2.02 24.08 0.03
C ARG A 15 -0.98 23.01 0.27
N LEU A 16 0.26 23.28 -0.16
CA LEU A 16 1.38 22.35 -0.01
C LEU A 16 2.33 22.84 1.09
N PRO A 17 2.81 21.94 1.97
CA PRO A 17 3.99 22.18 2.78
C PRO A 17 5.17 22.66 1.93
N GLY A 18 5.96 23.60 2.45
CA GLY A 18 7.01 24.28 1.67
C GLY A 18 8.07 23.34 1.08
N HIS A 19 8.39 22.24 1.77
CA HIS A 19 9.33 21.24 1.25
C HIS A 19 8.75 20.45 0.07
N LEU A 20 7.46 20.12 0.08
CA LEU A 20 6.79 19.45 -1.05
C LEU A 20 6.69 20.38 -2.25
N TYR A 21 6.36 21.65 -2.03
CA TYR A 21 6.37 22.65 -3.11
C TYR A 21 7.75 22.74 -3.77
N ARG A 22 8.83 22.87 -2.97
CA ARG A 22 10.19 22.99 -3.51
C ARG A 22 10.59 21.76 -4.31
N TRP A 23 10.30 20.56 -3.80
CA TRP A 23 10.59 19.30 -4.48
C TRP A 23 9.81 19.15 -5.80
N LEU A 24 8.52 19.47 -5.83
CA LEU A 24 7.71 19.45 -7.05
C LEU A 24 8.16 20.50 -8.06
N LYS A 25 8.53 21.69 -7.57
CA LYS A 25 9.05 22.77 -8.40
C LYS A 25 10.35 22.36 -9.09
N GLU A 26 11.26 21.71 -8.37
CA GLU A 26 12.49 21.16 -8.92
C GLU A 26 12.23 20.14 -10.04
N LYS A 27 11.22 19.28 -9.89
CA LYS A 27 10.80 18.33 -10.95
C LYS A 27 10.31 19.04 -12.21
N VAL A 28 9.53 20.11 -12.05
CA VAL A 28 9.09 20.95 -13.18
C VAL A 28 10.28 21.63 -13.84
N ASP A 29 11.20 22.17 -13.06
CA ASP A 29 12.39 22.86 -13.56
C ASP A 29 13.36 21.90 -14.28
N ARG A 30 13.38 20.62 -13.90
CA ARG A 30 14.07 19.54 -14.62
C ARG A 30 13.34 19.06 -15.89
N GLY A 31 12.15 19.58 -16.17
CA GLY A 31 11.34 19.17 -17.32
C GLY A 31 10.65 17.82 -17.16
N GLU A 32 10.59 17.24 -15.96
CA GLU A 32 9.83 16.00 -15.71
C GLU A 32 8.31 16.23 -15.89
N TYR A 33 7.85 17.46 -15.68
CA TYR A 33 6.47 17.87 -15.83
C TYR A 33 6.36 19.26 -16.47
N SER A 34 5.35 19.46 -17.31
CA SER A 34 5.16 20.75 -18.01
C SER A 34 4.72 21.90 -17.11
N ASN A 35 4.10 21.61 -15.96
CA ASN A 35 3.69 22.61 -14.98
C ASN A 35 3.47 22.00 -13.58
N MET A 36 3.23 22.86 -12.59
CA MET A 36 3.01 22.43 -11.20
C MET A 36 1.78 21.55 -11.03
N ALA A 37 0.67 21.84 -11.71
CA ALA A 37 -0.54 21.02 -11.59
C ALA A 37 -0.28 19.58 -12.06
N GLN A 38 0.41 19.42 -13.18
CA GLN A 38 0.83 18.12 -13.70
C GLN A 38 1.79 17.40 -12.75
N SER A 39 2.72 18.12 -12.11
CA SER A 39 3.62 17.51 -11.12
C SER A 39 2.86 17.00 -9.88
N VAL A 40 1.91 17.77 -9.37
CA VAL A 40 1.09 17.38 -8.20
C VAL A 40 0.26 16.16 -8.53
N ILE A 41 -0.49 16.21 -9.64
CA ILE A 41 -1.34 15.10 -10.07
C ILE A 41 -0.49 13.87 -10.35
N GLY A 42 0.59 14.01 -11.12
CA GLY A 42 1.45 12.90 -11.50
C GLY A 42 2.10 12.19 -10.32
N GLU A 43 2.62 12.92 -9.34
CA GLU A 43 3.24 12.31 -8.15
C GLU A 43 2.19 11.68 -7.22
N LEU A 44 1.01 12.31 -7.05
CA LEU A 44 -0.10 11.70 -6.29
C LEU A 44 -0.62 10.43 -6.95
N THR A 45 -0.76 10.42 -8.28
CA THR A 45 -1.17 9.23 -9.03
C THR A 45 -0.16 8.10 -8.86
N LYS A 46 1.15 8.39 -9.00
CA LYS A 46 2.21 7.40 -8.78
C LYS A 46 2.15 6.81 -7.37
N ALA A 47 2.00 7.66 -6.36
CA ALA A 47 1.88 7.23 -4.97
C ALA A 47 0.67 6.30 -4.77
N LYS A 48 -0.51 6.69 -5.30
CA LYS A 48 -1.73 5.88 -5.26
C LYS A 48 -1.56 4.53 -5.94
N THR A 49 -0.97 4.48 -7.14
CA THR A 49 -0.72 3.23 -7.86
C THR A 49 0.22 2.31 -7.09
N LEU A 50 1.24 2.87 -6.44
CA LEU A 50 2.17 2.10 -5.60
C LEU A 50 1.46 1.54 -4.36
N GLU A 51 0.60 2.32 -3.71
CA GLU A 51 -0.24 1.86 -2.60
C GLU A 51 -1.24 0.77 -3.04
N GLU A 52 -1.92 0.94 -4.17
CA GLU A 52 -2.85 -0.05 -4.72
C GLU A 52 -2.13 -1.36 -5.07
N THR A 53 -0.93 -1.26 -5.66
CA THR A 53 -0.09 -2.44 -5.94
C THR A 53 0.33 -3.14 -4.66
N ARG A 54 0.71 -2.37 -3.63
CA ARG A 54 1.05 -2.92 -2.32
C ARG A 54 -0.15 -3.62 -1.69
N CYS A 55 -1.31 -2.98 -1.62
CA CYS A 55 -2.54 -3.54 -1.06
C CYS A 55 -3.01 -4.79 -1.83
N ARG A 56 -2.81 -4.85 -3.15
CA ARG A 56 -3.09 -6.04 -3.96
C ARG A 56 -2.11 -7.18 -3.66
N GLY A 57 -0.84 -6.85 -3.44
CA GLY A 57 0.16 -7.81 -2.95
C GLY A 57 -0.17 -8.34 -1.56
N THR A 58 -0.66 -7.48 -0.65
CA THR A 58 -1.07 -7.89 0.69
C THR A 58 -2.33 -8.74 0.69
N THR A 59 -3.32 -8.44 -0.17
CA THR A 59 -4.51 -9.31 -0.32
C THR A 59 -4.19 -10.63 -1.01
N SER A 60 -3.15 -10.71 -1.84
CA SER A 60 -2.64 -12.00 -2.29
C SER A 60 -1.88 -12.76 -1.20
N TYR A 61 -1.20 -12.07 -0.28
CA TYR A 61 -0.49 -12.68 0.87
C TYR A 61 -1.45 -13.14 1.98
N ASP A 62 -2.59 -12.47 2.14
CA ASP A 62 -3.64 -12.82 3.11
C ASP A 62 -4.51 -14.02 2.64
N LEU A 63 -4.38 -14.43 1.37
CA LEU A 63 -4.95 -15.66 0.83
C LEU A 63 -4.00 -16.87 0.93
N TYR A 64 -2.77 -16.69 1.43
CA TYR A 64 -1.83 -17.78 1.72
C TYR A 64 -2.00 -18.35 3.14
N GLU A 65 -3.25 -18.49 3.62
CA GLU A 65 -3.55 -19.42 4.72
C GLU A 65 -3.20 -20.88 4.35
N ASP A 66 -2.80 -21.16 3.10
CA ASP A 66 -2.33 -22.46 2.61
C ASP A 66 -0.81 -22.49 2.31
N GLU A 67 -0.01 -21.60 2.93
CA GLU A 67 1.45 -21.69 2.83
C GLU A 67 1.94 -22.94 3.58
N PRO A 68 2.63 -23.91 2.92
CA PRO A 68 3.02 -25.19 3.54
C PRO A 68 3.81 -25.03 4.83
N LEU A 69 4.55 -23.93 4.97
CA LEU A 69 5.31 -23.59 6.17
C LEU A 69 4.41 -23.17 7.34
N VAL A 70 3.35 -22.39 7.08
CA VAL A 70 2.40 -21.97 8.12
C VAL A 70 1.66 -23.19 8.67
N ARG A 71 1.23 -24.11 7.78
CA ARG A 71 0.61 -25.37 8.19
C ARG A 71 1.55 -26.22 9.04
N MET A 72 2.80 -26.40 8.59
CA MET A 72 3.81 -27.17 9.32
C MET A 72 4.13 -26.58 10.70
N VAL A 73 4.22 -25.25 10.81
CA VAL A 73 4.44 -24.56 12.09
C VAL A 73 3.25 -24.74 13.02
N ASN A 74 2.03 -24.59 12.50
CA ASN A 74 0.81 -24.77 13.29
C ASN A 74 0.65 -26.22 13.80
N GLU A 75 0.92 -27.23 12.96
CA GLU A 75 0.96 -28.63 13.38
C GLU A 75 1.96 -28.84 14.52
N ARG A 76 3.17 -28.27 14.38
CA ARG A 76 4.21 -28.40 15.41
C ARG A 76 3.82 -27.71 16.72
N ILE A 77 3.16 -26.55 16.66
CA ILE A 77 2.66 -25.84 17.85
C ILE A 77 1.61 -26.67 18.57
N GLU A 78 0.69 -27.29 17.83
CA GLU A 78 -0.38 -28.12 18.41
C GLU A 78 0.17 -29.38 19.09
N ASP A 79 1.20 -30.02 18.53
CA ASP A 79 1.89 -31.15 19.16
C ASP A 79 2.52 -30.75 20.49
N VAL A 80 3.29 -29.65 20.51
CA VAL A 80 3.92 -29.14 21.73
C VAL A 80 2.87 -28.78 22.79
N ARG A 81 1.75 -28.18 22.37
CA ARG A 81 0.65 -27.84 23.29
C ARG A 81 0.05 -29.07 23.93
N ARG A 82 -0.12 -30.16 23.18
CA ARG A 82 -0.63 -31.43 23.67
C ARG A 82 0.33 -32.10 24.66
N GLU A 83 1.60 -32.19 24.30
CA GLU A 83 2.66 -32.74 25.17
C GLU A 83 2.73 -31.96 26.50
N LEU A 84 2.68 -30.63 26.44
CA LEU A 84 2.72 -29.78 27.62
C LEU A 84 1.48 -29.98 28.52
N LEU A 85 0.30 -30.11 27.92
CA LEU A 85 -0.93 -30.38 28.67
C LEU A 85 -0.88 -31.74 29.37
N ASP A 86 -0.34 -32.76 28.72
CA ASP A 86 -0.23 -34.09 29.31
C ASP A 86 0.85 -34.14 30.40
N GLU A 87 1.95 -33.40 30.23
CA GLU A 87 2.95 -33.20 31.29
C GLU A 87 2.36 -32.46 32.50
N MET A 88 1.57 -31.40 32.29
CA MET A 88 0.90 -30.67 33.36
C MET A 88 -0.11 -31.54 34.13
N LYS A 89 -0.83 -32.43 33.43
CA LYS A 89 -1.72 -33.42 34.09
C LYS A 89 -0.93 -34.40 34.94
N ARG A 90 0.18 -34.93 34.43
CA ARG A 90 1.06 -35.85 35.17
C ARG A 90 1.61 -35.22 36.44
N ARG A 91 1.97 -33.94 36.41
CA ARG A 91 2.47 -33.20 37.60
C ARG A 91 1.40 -32.82 38.62
N ARG A 92 0.12 -32.89 38.25
CA ARG A 92 -1.02 -32.60 39.13
C ARG A 92 -1.51 -33.85 39.89
N THR A 93 -1.10 -35.04 39.46
CA THR A 93 -1.39 -36.32 40.12
C THR A 93 -0.27 -36.65 41.10
#